data_AF-A0A819L5R3-F1
#
_entry.id   AF-A0A819L5R3-F1
#
_cell.length_a   1.000
_cell.length_b   1.000
_cell.length_c   1.000
_cell.angle_alpha   90.00
_cell.angle_beta   90.00
_cell.angle_gamma   90.00
#
_symmetry.space_group_name_H-M   'P 1'
#
loop_
_entity.id
_entity.type
_entity.pdbx_description
1 polymer ?
#
loop_
_entity_poly.entity_id
_entity_poly.type
_entity_poly.pdbx_seq_one_letter_code
_entity_poly.pdbx_strand_id
1 'polypeptide(L)'
;MASAFSLSNNSLHTKRALLIGNNKYKKNSPLRYCINDAENLANKLHEIGFEITAGTNLTCEQMDTMIKMFNDKINEGDLVLFFYAGHGCQWNHLNFLIPIDDDEIKTNTDLECRAIDAQATLEKIMSRHPSTAIFFLDCCRNSSECDSSNSNGLSSMRAIADSFIGFACDANKVAADESRNGRNGLFTFHLLQHIDQPNLTIDEIMYVVCDGVMKETDDDQCPFRVSSLRRKVYLNQQCTAEQSNDTACARLDRIDAKTDVILTNTQTIINQIKYVMTQMYELHEFTTPRYFFILPAKHSDWTILNTMEEWYHLHYKLYFLCECSNEPHQMHVAPHTGYSIKKTREFIVKYGPYLRTTLKVAQILFKLGSLVIPQLDTISEAVGNGVDSILSIPNKQKEMEEQLNFIEKLLDRVDHRWAHSKSAVLGQDKLRGMPLQGPDLREVETYLDIADNKRSLGNLYRTVTVDGH
;
A
#
# COMPACT_ATOMS: atom_id res chain seq x y z
N MET A 1 -28.77 51.52 -9.28
CA MET A 1 -28.95 50.36 -10.18
C MET A 1 -28.00 49.27 -9.73
N ALA A 2 -28.52 48.28 -9.02
CA ALA A 2 -27.76 47.11 -8.60
C ALA A 2 -27.63 46.18 -9.82
N SER A 3 -26.39 45.93 -10.24
CA SER A 3 -26.10 44.96 -11.30
C SER A 3 -26.18 43.56 -10.68
N ALA A 4 -27.20 42.81 -11.06
CA ALA A 4 -27.32 41.40 -10.75
C ALA A 4 -26.24 40.62 -11.51
N PHE A 5 -25.26 40.08 -10.78
CA PHE A 5 -24.42 39.01 -11.32
C PHE A 5 -25.31 37.77 -11.47
N SER A 6 -25.75 37.54 -12.71
CA SER A 6 -26.33 36.27 -13.13
C SER A 6 -25.26 35.19 -12.97
N LEU A 7 -25.37 34.37 -11.92
CA LEU A 7 -24.68 33.10 -11.84
C LEU A 7 -25.12 32.27 -13.05
N SER A 8 -24.22 32.09 -14.00
CA SER A 8 -24.37 31.11 -15.06
C SER A 8 -24.65 29.76 -14.43
N ASN A 9 -25.79 29.16 -14.76
CA ASN A 9 -26.12 27.78 -14.44
C ASN A 9 -24.96 26.87 -14.88
N ASN A 10 -24.08 26.50 -13.95
CA ASN A 10 -23.32 25.27 -14.07
C ASN A 10 -24.36 24.16 -14.26
N SER A 11 -24.28 23.38 -15.32
CA SER A 11 -24.97 22.10 -15.38
C SER A 11 -24.54 21.31 -14.15
N LEU A 12 -25.39 21.22 -13.12
CA LEU A 12 -25.08 20.51 -11.89
C LEU A 12 -24.84 19.04 -12.25
N HIS A 13 -23.58 18.62 -12.23
CA HIS A 13 -23.25 17.20 -12.23
C HIS A 13 -23.99 16.54 -11.07
N THR A 14 -24.88 15.63 -11.39
CA THR A 14 -25.82 15.03 -10.44
C THR A 14 -25.21 13.77 -9.86
N LYS A 15 -25.52 13.48 -8.59
CA LYS A 15 -25.20 12.19 -7.98
C LYS A 15 -26.37 11.23 -8.25
N ARG A 16 -26.12 10.08 -8.84
CA ARG A 16 -27.16 9.11 -9.22
C ARG A 16 -26.82 7.74 -8.67
N ALA A 17 -27.78 7.05 -8.07
CA ALA A 17 -27.56 5.71 -7.54
C ALA A 17 -28.60 4.72 -8.08
N LEU A 18 -28.14 3.53 -8.48
CA LEU A 18 -28.97 2.36 -8.75
C LEU A 18 -28.70 1.31 -7.67
N LEU A 19 -29.74 0.90 -6.94
CA LEU A 19 -29.63 -0.11 -5.89
C LEU A 19 -30.57 -1.28 -6.17
N ILE A 20 -30.03 -2.49 -6.19
CA ILE A 20 -30.80 -3.71 -6.41
C ILE A 20 -30.58 -4.69 -5.26
N GLY A 21 -31.67 -5.18 -4.67
CA GLY A 21 -31.64 -6.16 -3.56
C GLY A 21 -32.54 -7.37 -3.83
N ASN A 22 -31.96 -8.56 -3.98
CA ASN A 22 -32.70 -9.78 -4.30
C ASN A 22 -32.62 -10.80 -3.16
N ASN A 23 -33.79 -11.21 -2.64
CA ASN A 23 -33.92 -12.21 -1.59
C ASN A 23 -34.67 -13.47 -2.05
N LYS A 24 -35.72 -13.30 -2.87
CA LYS A 24 -36.74 -14.33 -3.14
C LYS A 24 -36.41 -15.20 -4.36
N TYR A 25 -35.26 -15.87 -4.33
CA TYR A 25 -34.85 -16.82 -5.36
C TYR A 25 -35.76 -18.04 -5.42
N LYS A 26 -35.98 -18.58 -6.62
CA LYS A 26 -36.84 -19.76 -6.84
C LYS A 26 -36.05 -21.07 -6.79
N LYS A 27 -34.83 -21.09 -7.31
CA LYS A 27 -33.94 -22.25 -7.35
C LYS A 27 -32.92 -22.25 -6.21
N ASN A 28 -32.20 -21.15 -6.03
CA ASN A 28 -31.26 -20.99 -4.92
C ASN A 28 -31.98 -20.71 -3.60
N SER A 29 -31.29 -20.93 -2.50
CA SER A 29 -31.78 -20.60 -1.16
C SER A 29 -32.12 -19.10 -1.07
N PRO A 30 -33.33 -18.75 -0.58
CA PRO A 30 -33.69 -17.35 -0.37
C PRO A 30 -32.75 -16.66 0.63
N LEU A 31 -32.38 -15.42 0.33
CA LEU A 31 -31.58 -14.57 1.22
C LEU A 31 -32.49 -13.73 2.13
N ARG A 32 -31.93 -13.24 3.24
CA ARG A 32 -32.70 -12.53 4.27
C ARG A 32 -32.57 -11.02 4.20
N TYR A 33 -31.39 -10.50 3.85
CA TYR A 33 -31.04 -9.11 4.15
C TYR A 33 -30.86 -8.20 2.93
N CYS A 34 -30.74 -8.74 1.72
CA CYS A 34 -30.38 -7.95 0.53
C CYS A 34 -31.39 -6.82 0.22
N ILE A 35 -32.68 -7.04 0.50
CA ILE A 35 -33.71 -5.98 0.40
C ILE A 35 -33.41 -4.85 1.39
N ASN A 36 -33.17 -5.18 2.66
CA ASN A 36 -32.86 -4.19 3.68
C ASN A 36 -31.56 -3.45 3.35
N ASP A 37 -30.57 -4.15 2.83
CA ASP A 37 -29.28 -3.58 2.42
C ASP A 37 -29.47 -2.50 1.36
N ALA A 38 -30.18 -2.83 0.28
CA ALA A 38 -30.50 -1.88 -0.78
C ALA A 38 -31.35 -0.70 -0.29
N GLU A 39 -32.39 -0.94 0.51
CA GLU A 39 -33.27 0.12 1.02
C GLU A 39 -32.55 1.06 2.00
N ASN A 40 -31.73 0.52 2.91
CA ASN A 40 -31.07 1.31 3.95
C ASN A 40 -29.94 2.15 3.33
N LEU A 41 -29.21 1.59 2.35
CA LEU A 41 -28.20 2.33 1.60
C LEU A 41 -28.83 3.40 0.71
N ALA A 42 -29.97 3.11 0.08
CA ALA A 42 -30.73 4.08 -0.72
C ALA A 42 -31.12 5.30 0.11
N ASN A 43 -31.62 5.08 1.34
CA ASN A 43 -31.99 6.16 2.25
C ASN A 43 -30.79 7.04 2.61
N LYS A 44 -29.66 6.45 3.00
CA LYS A 44 -28.43 7.21 3.31
C LYS A 44 -27.89 8.00 2.11
N LEU A 45 -27.88 7.38 0.93
CA LEU A 45 -27.42 8.06 -0.29
C LEU A 45 -28.35 9.23 -0.68
N HIS A 46 -29.67 9.06 -0.50
CA HIS A 46 -30.63 10.13 -0.70
C HIS A 46 -30.37 11.33 0.23
N GLU A 47 -30.07 11.08 1.52
CA GLU A 47 -29.75 12.13 2.50
C GLU A 47 -28.52 12.97 2.11
N ILE A 48 -27.55 12.39 1.39
CA ILE A 48 -26.34 13.08 0.91
C ILE A 48 -26.45 13.55 -0.56
N GLY A 49 -27.67 13.57 -1.10
CA GLY A 49 -28.04 14.22 -2.35
C GLY A 49 -27.95 13.35 -3.61
N PHE A 50 -28.02 12.02 -3.49
CA PHE A 50 -28.18 11.14 -4.64
C PHE A 50 -29.64 11.08 -5.11
N GLU A 51 -29.83 11.11 -6.42
CA GLU A 51 -31.06 10.68 -7.07
C GLU A 51 -31.09 9.14 -7.11
N ILE A 52 -32.07 8.55 -6.43
CA ILE A 52 -32.15 7.10 -6.23
C ILE A 52 -33.05 6.46 -7.29
N THR A 53 -32.55 5.38 -7.89
CA THR A 53 -33.35 4.34 -8.55
C THR A 53 -33.11 3.05 -7.77
N ALA A 54 -34.17 2.41 -7.25
CA ALA A 54 -34.04 1.20 -6.47
C ALA A 54 -35.04 0.14 -6.92
N GLY A 55 -34.67 -1.14 -6.79
CA GLY A 55 -35.54 -2.27 -7.10
C GLY A 55 -35.20 -3.50 -6.27
N THR A 56 -36.20 -4.34 -6.01
CA THR A 56 -36.05 -5.50 -5.13
C THR A 56 -36.72 -6.73 -5.70
N ASN A 57 -36.10 -7.90 -5.54
CA ASN A 57 -36.58 -9.18 -6.07
C ASN A 57 -36.94 -9.10 -7.56
N LEU A 58 -35.99 -8.65 -8.36
CA LEU A 58 -36.17 -8.41 -9.79
C LEU A 58 -35.85 -9.67 -10.60
N THR A 59 -36.68 -9.93 -11.62
CA THR A 59 -36.37 -10.92 -12.66
C THR A 59 -35.26 -10.42 -13.59
N CYS A 60 -34.70 -11.29 -14.43
CA CYS A 60 -33.67 -10.91 -15.40
C CYS A 60 -34.12 -9.73 -16.28
N GLU A 61 -35.34 -9.82 -16.83
CA GLU A 61 -35.93 -8.78 -17.69
C GLU A 61 -36.11 -7.45 -16.94
N GLN A 62 -36.55 -7.52 -15.68
CA GLN A 62 -36.74 -6.33 -14.84
C GLN A 62 -35.41 -5.67 -14.49
N MET A 63 -34.37 -6.46 -14.16
CA MET A 63 -33.02 -5.93 -13.89
C MET A 63 -32.45 -5.24 -15.13
N ASP A 64 -32.49 -5.88 -16.30
CA ASP A 64 -31.98 -5.31 -17.55
C ASP A 64 -32.74 -4.02 -17.93
N THR A 65 -34.07 -4.03 -17.81
CA THR A 65 -34.92 -2.84 -18.05
C THR A 65 -34.57 -1.71 -17.09
N MET A 66 -34.40 -2.00 -15.80
CA MET A 66 -34.06 -1.01 -14.79
C MET A 66 -32.66 -0.42 -15.03
N ILE A 67 -31.68 -1.25 -15.37
CA ILE A 67 -30.31 -0.81 -15.71
C ILE A 67 -30.33 0.06 -16.97
N LYS A 68 -31.11 -0.31 -18.00
CA LYS A 68 -31.30 0.52 -19.21
C LYS A 68 -31.88 1.88 -18.85
N MET A 69 -33.00 1.91 -18.15
CA MET A 69 -33.66 3.16 -17.73
C MET A 69 -32.77 4.04 -16.84
N PHE A 70 -31.97 3.43 -15.96
CA PHE A 70 -31.01 4.15 -15.14
C PHE A 70 -29.89 4.75 -16.00
N ASN A 71 -29.31 3.95 -16.90
CA ASN A 71 -28.24 4.39 -17.79
C ASN A 71 -28.66 5.57 -18.69
N ASP A 72 -29.92 5.59 -19.14
CA ASP A 72 -30.47 6.67 -19.95
C ASP A 72 -30.56 8.00 -19.19
N LYS A 73 -30.67 7.96 -17.85
CA LYS A 73 -30.67 9.16 -16.99
C LYS A 73 -29.28 9.73 -16.72
N ILE A 74 -28.22 8.95 -16.95
CA ILE A 74 -26.84 9.38 -16.69
C ILE A 74 -26.44 10.41 -17.74
N ASN A 75 -25.99 11.57 -17.28
CA ASN A 75 -25.38 12.62 -18.09
C ASN A 75 -23.87 12.63 -17.90
N GLU A 76 -23.17 13.24 -18.86
CA GLU A 76 -21.73 13.44 -18.78
C GLU A 76 -21.33 14.19 -17.49
N GLY A 77 -20.33 13.66 -16.80
CA GLY A 77 -19.79 14.22 -15.57
C GLY A 77 -20.57 13.88 -14.29
N ASP A 78 -21.69 13.15 -14.36
CA ASP A 78 -22.42 12.68 -13.17
C ASP A 78 -21.54 11.77 -12.29
N LEU A 79 -21.83 11.75 -10.98
CA LEU A 79 -21.28 10.74 -10.05
C LEU A 79 -22.27 9.60 -9.96
N VAL A 80 -21.87 8.40 -10.40
CA VAL A 80 -22.77 7.26 -10.51
C VAL A 80 -22.38 6.19 -9.49
N LEU A 81 -23.37 5.70 -8.73
CA LEU A 81 -23.22 4.57 -7.82
C LEU A 81 -24.13 3.42 -8.24
N PHE A 82 -23.59 2.22 -8.35
CA PHE A 82 -24.33 0.98 -8.56
C PHE A 82 -24.11 0.08 -7.35
N PHE A 83 -25.20 -0.39 -6.75
CA PHE A 83 -25.18 -1.32 -5.64
C PHE A 83 -26.03 -2.55 -5.99
N TYR A 84 -25.47 -3.73 -5.76
CA TYR A 84 -26.20 -4.98 -5.88
C TYR A 84 -25.95 -5.84 -4.65
N ALA A 85 -27.04 -6.32 -4.04
CA ALA A 85 -27.03 -7.35 -3.01
C ALA A 85 -27.86 -8.56 -3.44
N GLY A 86 -27.27 -9.75 -3.39
CA GLY A 86 -27.94 -10.98 -3.80
C GLY A 86 -26.98 -12.13 -4.10
N HIS A 87 -27.47 -13.18 -4.77
CA HIS A 87 -26.61 -14.21 -5.33
C HIS A 87 -25.80 -13.68 -6.50
N GLY A 88 -24.54 -14.08 -6.55
CA GLY A 88 -23.61 -13.85 -7.65
C GLY A 88 -23.03 -15.18 -8.12
N CYS A 89 -22.63 -15.25 -9.38
CA CYS A 89 -21.94 -16.40 -9.93
C CYS A 89 -20.78 -15.93 -10.79
N GLN A 90 -19.72 -16.71 -10.81
CA GLN A 90 -18.61 -16.51 -11.72
C GLN A 90 -18.54 -17.64 -12.75
N TRP A 91 -18.48 -17.26 -14.01
CA TRP A 91 -18.32 -18.19 -15.13
C TRP A 91 -17.57 -17.52 -16.28
N ASN A 92 -16.66 -18.24 -16.94
CA ASN A 92 -15.85 -17.74 -18.06
C ASN A 92 -15.14 -16.40 -17.76
N HIS A 93 -14.59 -16.27 -16.55
CA HIS A 93 -13.93 -15.06 -16.03
C HIS A 93 -14.83 -13.81 -15.88
N LEU A 94 -16.14 -13.94 -16.10
CA LEU A 94 -17.13 -12.88 -15.91
C LEU A 94 -17.84 -13.03 -14.55
N ASN A 95 -18.35 -11.92 -14.03
CA ASN A 95 -19.13 -11.89 -12.78
C ASN A 95 -20.58 -11.58 -13.13
N PHE A 96 -21.47 -12.51 -12.81
CA PHE A 96 -22.90 -12.43 -13.09
C PHE A 96 -23.70 -12.17 -11.82
N LEU A 97 -24.63 -11.21 -11.89
CA LEU A 97 -25.61 -10.91 -10.86
C LEU A 97 -26.87 -11.74 -11.15
N ILE A 98 -27.27 -12.56 -10.18
CA ILE A 98 -28.33 -13.56 -10.37
C ILE A 98 -29.71 -12.97 -10.03
N PRO A 99 -30.68 -13.01 -10.96
CA PRO A 99 -32.05 -12.54 -10.72
C PRO A 99 -32.89 -13.58 -9.96
N ILE A 100 -34.10 -13.21 -9.53
CA ILE A 100 -34.95 -14.12 -8.73
C ILE A 100 -35.61 -15.26 -9.53
N ASP A 101 -35.67 -15.14 -10.86
CA ASP A 101 -36.10 -16.18 -11.81
C ASP A 101 -34.93 -17.11 -12.19
N ASP A 102 -34.11 -17.46 -11.20
CA ASP A 102 -32.93 -18.33 -11.32
C ASP A 102 -33.26 -19.80 -11.60
N ASP A 103 -34.53 -20.19 -11.52
CA ASP A 103 -35.05 -21.46 -12.02
C ASP A 103 -34.96 -21.58 -13.55
N GLU A 104 -34.87 -20.44 -14.24
CA GLU A 104 -34.66 -20.39 -15.69
C GLU A 104 -33.19 -20.58 -16.09
N ILE A 105 -32.25 -20.52 -15.15
CA ILE A 105 -30.82 -20.80 -15.34
C ILE A 105 -30.57 -22.30 -15.10
N LYS A 106 -30.54 -23.08 -16.19
CA LYS A 106 -30.38 -24.54 -16.13
C LYS A 106 -28.94 -24.97 -16.36
N THR A 107 -28.23 -24.28 -17.23
CA THR A 107 -26.82 -24.53 -17.56
C THR A 107 -25.98 -23.26 -17.40
N ASN A 108 -24.66 -23.39 -17.38
CA ASN A 108 -23.76 -22.24 -17.30
C ASN A 108 -23.86 -21.34 -18.55
N THR A 109 -24.21 -21.90 -19.71
CA THR A 109 -24.44 -21.10 -20.94
C THR A 109 -25.69 -20.22 -20.85
N ASP A 110 -26.65 -20.56 -19.99
CA ASP A 110 -27.84 -19.72 -19.79
C ASP A 110 -27.48 -18.40 -19.08
N LEU A 111 -26.36 -18.33 -18.35
CA LEU A 111 -25.93 -17.13 -17.61
C LEU A 111 -25.80 -15.90 -18.51
N GLU A 112 -25.32 -16.06 -19.75
CA GLU A 112 -25.14 -14.94 -20.69
C GLU A 112 -26.46 -14.26 -21.08
N CYS A 113 -27.58 -14.99 -21.02
CA CYS A 113 -28.90 -14.49 -21.43
C CYS A 113 -29.87 -14.31 -20.26
N ARG A 114 -29.60 -14.94 -19.11
CA ARG A 114 -30.52 -15.05 -17.96
C ARG A 114 -29.96 -14.49 -16.67
N ALA A 115 -28.75 -13.92 -16.70
CA ALA A 115 -28.17 -13.17 -15.61
C ALA A 115 -27.58 -11.84 -16.12
N ILE A 116 -27.22 -10.95 -15.20
CA ILE A 116 -26.65 -9.65 -15.56
C ILE A 116 -25.14 -9.70 -15.45
N ASP A 117 -24.42 -9.47 -16.55
CA ASP A 117 -22.98 -9.29 -16.52
C ASP A 117 -22.61 -7.94 -15.85
N ALA A 118 -21.92 -8.00 -14.72
CA ALA A 118 -21.50 -6.83 -13.96
C ALA A 118 -20.44 -6.00 -14.69
N GLN A 119 -19.54 -6.64 -15.44
CA GLN A 119 -18.51 -5.95 -16.24
C GLN A 119 -19.16 -5.21 -17.41
N ALA A 120 -20.06 -5.88 -18.14
CA ALA A 120 -20.80 -5.23 -19.23
C ALA A 120 -21.68 -4.06 -18.70
N THR A 121 -22.24 -4.20 -17.49
CA THR A 121 -22.99 -3.13 -16.84
C THR A 121 -22.11 -1.92 -16.52
N LEU A 122 -20.91 -2.15 -15.98
CA LEU A 122 -19.91 -1.09 -15.75
C LEU A 122 -19.53 -0.39 -17.06
N GLU A 123 -19.21 -1.16 -18.11
CA GLU A 123 -18.83 -0.62 -19.42
C GLU A 123 -19.94 0.25 -20.04
N LYS A 124 -21.20 -0.21 -19.93
CA LYS A 124 -22.37 0.52 -20.40
C LYS A 124 -22.59 1.84 -19.64
N ILE A 125 -22.37 1.84 -18.32
CA ILE A 125 -22.42 3.08 -17.52
C ILE A 125 -21.28 4.02 -17.91
N MET A 126 -20.07 3.50 -18.06
CA MET A 126 -18.89 4.29 -18.44
C MET A 126 -19.02 4.90 -19.84
N SER A 127 -19.78 4.28 -20.76
CA SER A 127 -20.05 4.84 -22.08
C SER A 127 -20.90 6.12 -22.06
N ARG A 128 -21.48 6.48 -20.90
CA ARG A 128 -22.18 7.77 -20.69
C ARG A 128 -21.25 8.88 -20.19
N HIS A 129 -19.96 8.58 -20.05
CA HIS A 129 -18.93 9.51 -19.57
C HIS A 129 -19.25 10.15 -18.19
N PRO A 130 -19.65 9.37 -17.17
CA PRO A 130 -19.77 9.90 -15.81
C PRO A 130 -18.39 10.39 -15.33
N SER A 131 -18.37 11.33 -14.40
CA SER A 131 -17.11 11.78 -13.81
C SER A 131 -16.47 10.72 -12.91
N THR A 132 -17.29 9.83 -12.34
CA THR A 132 -16.86 8.63 -11.61
C THR A 132 -18.01 7.60 -11.57
N ALA A 133 -17.68 6.32 -11.69
CA ALA A 133 -18.59 5.20 -11.45
C ALA A 133 -18.14 4.33 -10.26
N ILE A 134 -19.00 4.15 -9.28
CA ILE A 134 -18.73 3.38 -8.05
C ILE A 134 -19.63 2.17 -8.04
N PHE A 135 -19.07 0.98 -7.97
CA PHE A 135 -19.80 -0.29 -7.90
C PHE A 135 -19.56 -0.94 -6.55
N PHE A 136 -20.63 -1.32 -5.87
CA PHE A 136 -20.59 -2.14 -4.66
C PHE A 136 -21.35 -3.43 -4.91
N LEU A 137 -20.65 -4.56 -4.81
CA LEU A 137 -21.19 -5.88 -5.09
C LEU A 137 -21.17 -6.71 -3.80
N ASP A 138 -22.33 -6.75 -3.14
CA ASP A 138 -22.59 -7.53 -1.94
C ASP A 138 -23.21 -8.89 -2.32
N CYS A 139 -22.40 -9.71 -2.98
CA CYS A 139 -22.82 -11.01 -3.48
C CYS A 139 -21.73 -12.04 -3.32
N CYS A 140 -22.13 -13.29 -3.09
CA CYS A 140 -21.21 -14.42 -3.08
C CYS A 140 -20.59 -14.60 -4.47
N ARG A 141 -19.32 -15.03 -4.50
CA ARG A 141 -18.60 -15.30 -5.75
C ARG A 141 -18.20 -16.77 -5.84
N ASN A 142 -19.13 -17.66 -5.49
CA ASN A 142 -18.90 -19.10 -5.61
C ASN A 142 -18.70 -19.44 -7.09
N SER A 143 -17.58 -20.08 -7.43
CA SER A 143 -17.47 -20.79 -8.70
C SER A 143 -18.55 -21.87 -8.72
N SER A 144 -19.31 -21.95 -9.81
CA SER A 144 -20.20 -23.11 -10.02
C SER A 144 -19.37 -24.41 -9.93
N GLU A 145 -19.96 -25.50 -9.42
CA GLU A 145 -19.33 -26.84 -9.23
C GLU A 145 -18.69 -27.46 -10.50
N CYS A 146 -18.63 -26.73 -11.62
CA CYS A 146 -18.11 -27.16 -12.90
C CYS A 146 -16.67 -26.73 -13.18
N ASP A 147 -16.05 -25.87 -12.35
CA ASP A 147 -14.66 -25.39 -12.53
C ASP A 147 -13.68 -26.16 -11.63
N SER A 148 -13.61 -27.48 -11.79
CA SER A 148 -12.60 -28.33 -11.14
C SER A 148 -11.25 -28.36 -11.88
N SER A 149 -11.01 -27.44 -12.82
CA SER A 149 -9.79 -27.43 -13.62
C SER A 149 -9.38 -26.02 -14.08
N ASN A 150 -8.86 -25.20 -13.16
CA ASN A 150 -7.64 -24.42 -13.38
C ASN A 150 -7.32 -23.53 -12.16
N SER A 151 -6.33 -23.98 -11.40
CA SER A 151 -5.67 -23.27 -10.31
C SER A 151 -4.71 -22.20 -10.84
N ASN A 152 -5.21 -21.19 -11.56
CA ASN A 152 -4.48 -19.96 -11.86
C ASN A 152 -5.43 -18.77 -11.66
N GLY A 153 -5.20 -18.04 -10.57
CA GLY A 153 -6.15 -17.10 -9.98
C GLY A 153 -6.42 -15.80 -10.75
N LEU A 154 -7.39 -15.06 -10.19
CA LEU A 154 -7.74 -13.65 -10.43
C LEU A 154 -8.70 -13.36 -11.59
N SER A 155 -9.91 -13.88 -11.51
CA SER A 155 -11.06 -13.39 -12.27
C SER A 155 -11.72 -12.21 -11.54
N SER A 156 -11.02 -11.10 -11.36
CA SER A 156 -11.60 -9.84 -10.86
C SER A 156 -12.25 -9.07 -12.01
N MET A 157 -13.34 -8.32 -11.75
CA MET A 157 -13.78 -7.27 -12.69
C MET A 157 -12.61 -6.32 -12.95
N ARG A 158 -12.48 -5.86 -14.20
CA ARG A 158 -11.45 -4.92 -14.59
C ARG A 158 -11.95 -3.50 -14.35
N ALA A 159 -11.24 -2.77 -13.49
CA ALA A 159 -11.51 -1.35 -13.35
C ALA A 159 -11.19 -0.59 -14.65
N ILE A 160 -12.12 0.28 -15.01
CA ILE A 160 -12.00 1.27 -16.09
C ILE A 160 -11.55 2.59 -15.46
N ALA A 161 -10.86 3.46 -16.21
CA ALA A 161 -10.46 4.78 -15.69
C ALA A 161 -11.67 5.52 -15.08
N ASP A 162 -11.48 6.11 -13.90
CA ASP A 162 -12.53 6.76 -13.10
C ASP A 162 -13.62 5.82 -12.58
N SER A 163 -13.33 4.52 -12.45
CA SER A 163 -14.20 3.58 -11.75
C SER A 163 -13.59 3.08 -10.44
N PHE A 164 -14.48 2.73 -9.51
CA PHE A 164 -14.19 2.08 -8.24
C PHE A 164 -15.13 0.88 -8.09
N ILE A 165 -14.59 -0.27 -7.69
CA ILE A 165 -15.39 -1.47 -7.44
C ILE A 165 -15.03 -1.99 -6.05
N GLY A 166 -16.02 -2.09 -5.16
CA GLY A 166 -15.91 -2.73 -3.85
C GLY A 166 -16.69 -4.04 -3.82
N PHE A 167 -16.02 -5.11 -3.41
CA PHE A 167 -16.58 -6.45 -3.25
C PHE A 167 -16.72 -6.78 -1.78
N ALA A 168 -17.84 -7.38 -1.39
CA ALA A 168 -18.09 -7.78 0.00
C ALA A 168 -17.21 -8.94 0.48
N CYS A 169 -16.76 -9.83 -0.41
CA CYS A 169 -15.91 -10.97 -0.08
C CYS A 169 -14.97 -11.33 -1.23
N ASP A 170 -13.89 -12.07 -0.93
CA ASP A 170 -12.99 -12.66 -1.92
C ASP A 170 -13.70 -13.55 -2.96
N ALA A 171 -13.02 -13.75 -4.10
CA ALA A 171 -13.44 -14.74 -5.08
C ALA A 171 -13.52 -16.14 -4.44
N ASN A 172 -14.56 -16.92 -4.77
CA ASN A 172 -14.84 -18.26 -4.23
C ASN A 172 -15.14 -18.32 -2.73
N LYS A 173 -15.45 -17.17 -2.09
CA LYS A 173 -15.97 -17.11 -0.74
C LYS A 173 -17.43 -16.62 -0.72
N VAL A 174 -18.12 -16.99 0.35
CA VAL A 174 -19.49 -16.59 0.67
C VAL A 174 -19.43 -15.40 1.61
N ALA A 175 -20.22 -14.36 1.35
CA ALA A 175 -20.37 -13.24 2.28
C ALA A 175 -21.20 -13.68 3.50
N ALA A 176 -20.82 -13.26 4.69
CA ALA A 176 -21.57 -13.57 5.89
C ALA A 176 -22.93 -12.87 5.87
N ASP A 177 -23.99 -13.68 5.96
CA ASP A 177 -25.37 -13.17 5.97
C ASP A 177 -25.68 -12.42 7.29
N GLU A 178 -25.05 -12.76 8.41
CA GLU A 178 -25.49 -12.25 9.72
C GLU A 178 -24.52 -11.21 10.31
N SER A 179 -24.94 -9.94 10.35
CA SER A 179 -24.29 -8.89 11.15
C SER A 179 -24.90 -8.80 12.55
N ARG A 180 -24.17 -8.21 13.51
CA ARG A 180 -24.63 -7.97 14.89
C ARG A 180 -25.98 -7.22 15.00
N ASN A 181 -26.40 -6.49 13.98
CA ASN A 181 -27.66 -5.76 14.00
C ASN A 181 -28.89 -6.63 13.62
N GLY A 182 -28.66 -7.81 13.04
CA GLY A 182 -29.72 -8.75 12.59
C GLY A 182 -30.65 -8.20 11.50
N ARG A 183 -30.24 -7.15 10.80
CA ARG A 183 -31.04 -6.41 9.80
C ARG A 183 -30.38 -6.33 8.44
N ASN A 184 -29.05 -6.28 8.39
CA ASN A 184 -28.26 -6.09 7.18
C ASN A 184 -27.20 -7.19 7.03
N GLY A 185 -26.79 -7.46 5.78
CA GLY A 185 -25.58 -8.22 5.51
C GLY A 185 -24.36 -7.51 6.12
N LEU A 186 -23.32 -8.27 6.47
CA LEU A 186 -22.20 -7.73 7.24
C LEU A 186 -21.44 -6.61 6.53
N PHE A 187 -21.19 -6.78 5.23
CA PHE A 187 -20.54 -5.74 4.43
C PHE A 187 -21.37 -4.45 4.40
N THR A 188 -22.65 -4.57 4.06
CA THR A 188 -23.55 -3.42 4.03
C THR A 188 -23.72 -2.77 5.40
N PHE A 189 -23.74 -3.54 6.50
CA PHE A 189 -23.79 -3.00 7.85
C PHE A 189 -22.63 -2.02 8.12
N HIS A 190 -21.39 -2.42 7.84
CA HIS A 190 -20.22 -1.56 8.00
C HIS A 190 -20.23 -0.41 6.99
N LEU A 191 -20.64 -0.65 5.74
CA LEU A 191 -20.76 0.40 4.72
C LEU A 191 -21.69 1.53 5.17
N LEU A 192 -22.86 1.20 5.72
CA LEU A 192 -23.84 2.16 6.21
C LEU A 192 -23.29 3.05 7.32
N GLN A 193 -22.30 2.61 8.12
CA GLN A 193 -21.72 3.43 9.18
C GLN A 193 -20.81 4.55 8.67
N HIS A 194 -20.30 4.42 7.44
CA HIS A 194 -19.26 5.28 6.90
C HIS A 194 -19.62 6.01 5.60
N ILE A 195 -20.60 5.50 4.83
CA ILE A 195 -20.94 6.01 3.49
C ILE A 195 -21.35 7.49 3.46
N ASP A 196 -21.96 7.98 4.54
CA ASP A 196 -22.46 9.35 4.69
C ASP A 196 -21.51 10.24 5.50
N GLN A 197 -20.32 9.75 5.89
CA GLN A 197 -19.39 10.55 6.66
C GLN A 197 -18.85 11.73 5.83
N PRO A 198 -18.92 12.96 6.38
CA PRO A 198 -18.50 14.14 5.64
C PRO A 198 -16.99 14.10 5.41
N ASN A 199 -16.58 14.47 4.20
CA ASN A 199 -15.19 14.65 3.79
C ASN A 199 -14.30 13.38 3.88
N LEU A 200 -14.90 12.19 3.92
CA LEU A 200 -14.19 10.93 3.68
C LEU A 200 -14.21 10.58 2.19
N THR A 201 -13.06 10.13 1.68
CA THR A 201 -12.98 9.58 0.32
C THR A 201 -13.55 8.18 0.26
N ILE A 202 -13.97 7.74 -0.94
CA ILE A 202 -14.47 6.38 -1.15
C ILE A 202 -13.43 5.29 -0.80
N ASP A 203 -12.15 5.55 -1.06
CA ASP A 203 -11.06 4.65 -0.65
C ASP A 203 -10.97 4.55 0.88
N GLU A 204 -11.02 5.68 1.60
CA GLU A 204 -11.02 5.72 3.08
C GLU A 204 -12.25 5.02 3.67
N ILE A 205 -13.44 5.23 3.09
CA ILE A 205 -14.66 4.50 3.47
C ILE A 205 -14.42 3.01 3.36
N MET A 206 -13.88 2.55 2.24
CA MET A 206 -13.65 1.12 2.02
C MET A 206 -12.58 0.55 2.95
N TYR A 207 -11.55 1.31 3.31
CA TYR A 207 -10.56 0.88 4.31
C TYR A 207 -11.22 0.56 5.66
N VAL A 208 -12.07 1.46 6.15
CA VAL A 208 -12.76 1.25 7.45
C VAL A 208 -13.79 0.13 7.36
N VAL A 209 -14.47 -0.02 6.22
CA VAL A 209 -15.40 -1.14 5.99
C VAL A 209 -14.67 -2.48 5.99
N CYS A 210 -13.53 -2.60 5.29
CA CYS A 210 -12.70 -3.81 5.31
C CYS A 210 -12.28 -4.16 6.74
N ASP A 211 -11.73 -3.19 7.49
CA ASP A 211 -11.29 -3.37 8.87
C ASP A 211 -12.44 -3.82 9.78
N GLY A 212 -13.63 -3.23 9.65
CA GLY A 212 -14.81 -3.59 10.43
C GLY A 212 -15.30 -5.02 10.14
N VAL A 213 -15.37 -5.42 8.87
CA VAL A 213 -15.80 -6.76 8.45
C VAL A 213 -14.80 -7.83 8.91
N MET A 214 -13.50 -7.59 8.71
CA MET A 214 -12.45 -8.54 9.12
C MET A 214 -12.45 -8.74 10.64
N LYS A 215 -12.60 -7.66 11.42
CA LYS A 215 -12.70 -7.74 12.89
C LYS A 215 -13.93 -8.48 13.39
N GLU A 216 -15.06 -8.41 12.68
CA GLU A 216 -16.30 -9.07 13.10
C GLU A 216 -16.34 -10.55 12.68
N THR A 217 -15.53 -10.94 11.70
CA THR A 217 -15.45 -12.31 11.16
C THR A 217 -14.18 -13.05 11.54
N ASP A 218 -13.34 -12.48 12.41
CA ASP A 218 -12.02 -13.03 12.73
C ASP A 218 -11.21 -13.39 11.46
N ASP A 219 -11.19 -12.47 10.50
CA ASP A 219 -10.56 -12.56 9.17
C ASP A 219 -11.17 -13.59 8.19
N ASP A 220 -12.32 -14.21 8.50
CA ASP A 220 -12.96 -15.18 7.58
C ASP A 220 -13.47 -14.51 6.29
N GLN A 221 -14.04 -13.31 6.41
CA GLN A 221 -14.50 -12.48 5.29
C GLN A 221 -13.58 -11.28 5.09
N CYS A 222 -12.96 -11.21 3.91
CA CYS A 222 -12.13 -10.09 3.49
C CYS A 222 -12.80 -9.36 2.31
N PRO A 223 -13.43 -8.20 2.54
CA PRO A 223 -13.84 -7.32 1.45
C PRO A 223 -12.59 -6.77 0.74
N PHE A 224 -12.67 -6.61 -0.58
CA PHE A 224 -11.56 -6.06 -1.35
C PHE A 224 -12.06 -5.02 -2.36
N ARG A 225 -11.14 -4.22 -2.89
CA ARG A 225 -11.46 -3.15 -3.82
C ARG A 225 -10.55 -3.14 -5.04
N VAL A 226 -11.10 -2.68 -6.16
CA VAL A 226 -10.37 -2.40 -7.39
C VAL A 226 -10.66 -0.96 -7.76
N SER A 227 -9.65 -0.10 -7.66
CA SER A 227 -9.78 1.34 -7.89
C SER A 227 -8.92 1.75 -9.09
N SER A 228 -9.49 2.53 -9.98
CA SER A 228 -8.80 3.26 -11.05
C SER A 228 -9.15 4.75 -11.03
N LEU A 229 -9.48 5.24 -9.83
CA LEU A 229 -9.74 6.65 -9.58
C LEU A 229 -8.46 7.46 -9.70
N ARG A 230 -8.53 8.59 -10.43
CA ARG A 230 -7.39 9.51 -10.63
C ARG A 230 -7.41 10.71 -9.69
N ARG A 231 -8.46 10.81 -8.87
CA ARG A 231 -8.70 11.91 -7.93
C ARG A 231 -9.43 11.37 -6.71
N LYS A 232 -9.32 12.10 -5.61
CA LYS A 232 -10.14 11.84 -4.41
C LYS A 232 -11.61 12.07 -4.74
N VAL A 233 -12.44 11.06 -4.49
CA VAL A 233 -13.89 11.11 -4.70
C VAL A 233 -14.59 11.05 -3.35
N TYR A 234 -15.41 12.06 -3.06
CA TYR A 234 -16.17 12.20 -1.82
C TYR A 234 -17.65 12.00 -2.11
N LEU A 235 -18.33 11.14 -1.34
CA LEU A 235 -19.78 10.96 -1.46
C LEU A 235 -20.54 12.07 -0.75
N ASN A 236 -20.04 12.53 0.40
CA ASN A 236 -20.60 13.62 1.18
C ASN A 236 -19.52 14.69 1.43
N GLN A 237 -19.38 15.64 0.49
CA GLN A 237 -18.45 16.75 0.67
C GLN A 237 -19.17 17.92 1.34
N GLN A 238 -18.76 18.27 2.56
CA GLN A 238 -19.25 19.45 3.26
C GLN A 238 -18.20 20.57 3.18
N CYS A 239 -18.59 21.68 2.55
CA CYS A 239 -17.77 22.87 2.51
C CYS A 239 -17.83 23.56 3.88
N THR A 240 -16.79 23.40 4.70
CA THR A 240 -16.67 24.16 5.96
C THR A 240 -16.42 25.63 5.65
N ALA A 241 -17.17 26.53 6.29
CA ALA A 241 -17.15 27.99 6.06
C ALA A 241 -15.78 28.68 6.22
N GLU A 242 -14.73 27.97 6.64
CA GLU A 242 -13.34 28.44 6.59
C GLU A 242 -12.74 28.43 5.16
N GLN A 243 -13.43 27.86 4.16
CA GLN A 243 -12.99 27.80 2.76
C GLN A 243 -13.54 28.94 1.89
N SER A 244 -14.00 30.04 2.48
CA SER A 244 -14.40 31.25 1.74
C SER A 244 -13.39 32.40 1.88
N ASN A 245 -12.11 32.10 2.07
CA ASN A 245 -11.02 33.08 1.90
C ASN A 245 -9.79 32.39 1.29
N ASP A 246 -9.64 32.53 -0.02
CA ASP A 246 -8.37 32.61 -0.77
C ASP A 246 -7.14 31.93 -0.11
N THR A 247 -6.98 30.59 -0.24
CA THR A 247 -5.70 29.86 0.01
C THR A 247 -5.69 28.35 -0.30
N ALA A 248 -6.81 27.72 -0.72
CA ALA A 248 -6.86 26.25 -0.90
C ALA A 248 -6.11 25.74 -2.16
N CYS A 249 -6.22 26.41 -3.31
CA CYS A 249 -5.46 26.02 -4.52
C CYS A 249 -3.95 26.10 -4.29
N ALA A 250 -3.47 27.16 -3.62
CA ALA A 250 -2.05 27.31 -3.31
C ALA A 250 -1.51 26.26 -2.31
N ARG A 251 -2.38 25.60 -1.53
CA ARG A 251 -1.99 24.50 -0.63
C ARG A 251 -1.98 23.14 -1.34
N LEU A 252 -2.95 22.88 -2.21
CA LEU A 252 -3.04 21.63 -2.99
C LEU A 252 -1.91 21.55 -4.03
N ASP A 253 -1.63 22.65 -4.75
CA ASP A 253 -0.48 22.71 -5.68
C ASP A 253 0.86 22.49 -4.95
N ARG A 254 0.98 22.92 -3.69
CA ARG A 254 2.17 22.68 -2.87
C ARG A 254 2.26 21.26 -2.32
N ILE A 255 1.13 20.56 -2.17
CA ILE A 255 1.09 19.16 -1.69
C ILE A 255 1.31 18.20 -2.85
N ASP A 256 0.73 18.45 -4.01
CA ASP A 256 0.94 17.66 -5.22
C ASP A 256 2.37 17.84 -5.74
N ALA A 257 2.90 19.07 -5.76
CA ALA A 257 4.32 19.30 -6.04
C ALA A 257 5.25 18.63 -5.02
N LYS A 258 4.85 18.52 -3.74
CA LYS A 258 5.64 17.77 -2.74
C LYS A 258 5.55 16.26 -2.95
N THR A 259 4.39 15.74 -3.32
CA THR A 259 4.15 14.30 -3.54
C THR A 259 4.88 13.82 -4.79
N ASP A 260 4.85 14.60 -5.87
CA ASP A 260 5.62 14.34 -7.09
C ASP A 260 7.13 14.45 -6.85
N VAL A 261 7.56 15.41 -6.04
CA VAL A 261 8.96 15.51 -5.60
C VAL A 261 9.35 14.31 -4.73
N ILE A 262 8.48 13.82 -3.84
CA ILE A 262 8.74 12.64 -3.02
C ILE A 262 8.82 11.38 -3.90
N LEU A 263 7.88 11.18 -4.82
CA LEU A 263 7.87 10.00 -5.71
C LEU A 263 9.07 10.00 -6.67
N THR A 264 9.40 11.17 -7.24
CA THR A 264 10.59 11.35 -8.08
C THR A 264 11.87 11.13 -7.27
N ASN A 265 11.96 11.69 -6.05
CA ASN A 265 13.10 11.46 -5.15
C ASN A 265 13.22 9.98 -4.80
N THR A 266 12.14 9.28 -4.47
CA THR A 266 12.13 7.84 -4.17
C THR A 266 12.61 7.03 -5.37
N GLN A 267 12.17 7.37 -6.59
CA GLN A 267 12.64 6.68 -7.80
C GLN A 267 14.12 6.99 -8.09
N THR A 268 14.55 8.24 -7.94
CA THR A 268 15.97 8.63 -8.04
C THR A 268 16.81 7.88 -7.01
N ILE A 269 16.29 7.71 -5.80
CA ILE A 269 16.95 6.99 -4.70
C ILE A 269 17.02 5.48 -4.96
N ILE A 270 15.94 4.85 -5.42
CA ILE A 270 15.94 3.45 -5.85
C ILE A 270 16.97 3.27 -6.97
N ASN A 271 17.05 4.21 -7.91
CA ASN A 271 18.06 4.19 -8.96
C ASN A 271 19.48 4.38 -8.42
N GLN A 272 19.68 5.18 -7.36
CA GLN A 272 20.97 5.30 -6.67
C GLN A 272 21.34 4.00 -5.94
N ILE A 273 20.41 3.35 -5.25
CA ILE A 273 20.66 2.04 -4.62
C ILE A 273 21.01 1.01 -5.69
N LYS A 274 20.25 0.95 -6.79
CA LYS A 274 20.57 0.09 -7.96
C LYS A 274 21.93 0.40 -8.56
N TYR A 275 22.32 1.67 -8.63
CA TYR A 275 23.66 2.07 -9.08
C TYR A 275 24.75 1.55 -8.14
N VAL A 276 24.58 1.72 -6.82
CA VAL A 276 25.51 1.17 -5.80
C VAL A 276 25.57 -0.36 -5.91
N MET A 277 24.43 -1.04 -6.03
CA MET A 277 24.37 -2.48 -6.21
C MET A 277 25.09 -2.93 -7.48
N THR A 278 24.95 -2.17 -8.57
CA THR A 278 25.62 -2.44 -9.85
C THR A 278 27.13 -2.22 -9.76
N GLN A 279 27.59 -1.14 -9.11
CA GLN A 279 29.02 -0.90 -8.86
C GLN A 279 29.63 -2.00 -7.99
N MET A 280 28.83 -2.62 -7.11
CA MET A 280 29.26 -3.71 -6.24
C MET A 280 29.05 -5.10 -6.85
N TYR A 281 28.50 -5.19 -8.06
CA TYR A 281 28.33 -6.45 -8.79
C TYR A 281 29.68 -7.09 -9.11
N GLU A 282 30.70 -6.29 -9.47
CA GLU A 282 32.08 -6.75 -9.74
C GLU A 282 32.78 -7.36 -8.51
N LEU A 283 32.17 -7.27 -7.32
CA LEU A 283 32.65 -7.83 -6.05
C LEU A 283 31.98 -9.19 -5.72
N HIS A 284 31.28 -9.83 -6.68
CA HIS A 284 30.53 -11.07 -6.47
C HIS A 284 31.37 -12.31 -6.15
N GLU A 285 32.69 -12.26 -6.34
CA GLU A 285 33.60 -13.40 -6.10
C GLU A 285 33.96 -13.61 -4.62
N PHE A 286 33.50 -12.72 -3.72
CA PHE A 286 33.88 -12.74 -2.32
C PHE A 286 32.76 -13.28 -1.43
N THR A 287 33.15 -13.95 -0.36
CA THR A 287 32.23 -14.63 0.54
C THR A 287 31.79 -13.75 1.72
N THR A 288 32.41 -12.59 1.92
CA THR A 288 32.02 -11.58 2.92
C THR A 288 30.82 -10.77 2.42
N PRO A 289 29.78 -10.53 3.25
CA PRO A 289 28.64 -9.70 2.86
C PRO A 289 29.09 -8.31 2.44
N ARG A 290 28.54 -7.81 1.34
CA ARG A 290 29.06 -6.62 0.69
C ARG A 290 28.59 -5.38 1.42
N TYR A 291 27.32 -5.33 1.81
CA TYR A 291 26.69 -4.15 2.40
C TYR A 291 26.81 -4.13 3.92
N PHE A 292 27.46 -3.09 4.46
CA PHE A 292 27.53 -2.87 5.91
C PHE A 292 27.51 -1.39 6.30
N PHE A 293 27.02 -1.12 7.50
CA PHE A 293 26.98 0.19 8.14
C PHE A 293 27.34 0.06 9.62
N ILE A 294 27.57 1.18 10.30
CA ILE A 294 27.89 1.22 11.72
C ILE A 294 26.81 1.98 12.48
N LEU A 295 26.60 1.65 13.77
CA LEU A 295 25.79 2.43 14.72
C LEU A 295 26.50 2.50 16.09
N PRO A 296 26.27 3.57 16.89
CA PRO A 296 26.69 3.61 18.29
C PRO A 296 26.11 2.45 19.12
N ALA A 297 26.89 1.91 20.04
CA ALA A 297 26.53 0.72 20.82
C ALA A 297 25.75 1.02 22.10
N LYS A 298 25.77 2.26 22.61
CA LYS A 298 25.06 2.69 23.83
C LYS A 298 24.39 4.04 23.63
N HIS A 299 23.19 4.20 24.19
CA HIS A 299 22.42 5.46 24.15
C HIS A 299 23.10 6.61 24.95
N SER A 300 23.92 6.29 25.94
CA SER A 300 24.67 7.30 26.71
C SER A 300 25.73 8.04 25.88
N ASP A 301 26.18 7.43 24.79
CA ASP A 301 27.41 7.80 24.08
C ASP A 301 27.26 9.06 23.20
N TRP A 302 26.04 9.46 22.82
CA TRP A 302 25.81 10.55 21.86
C TRP A 302 25.26 11.84 22.47
N THR A 303 25.04 11.89 23.79
CA THR A 303 24.26 12.98 24.41
C THR A 303 25.04 14.29 24.48
N ILE A 304 26.37 14.29 24.51
CA ILE A 304 27.21 15.50 24.43
C ILE A 304 28.59 15.12 23.86
N LEU A 305 28.84 15.36 22.57
CA LEU A 305 30.19 15.26 21.98
C LEU A 305 30.44 16.44 21.03
N ASN A 306 31.44 17.25 21.35
CA ASN A 306 31.76 18.47 20.61
C ASN A 306 33.06 18.35 19.80
N THR A 307 33.95 17.40 20.11
CA THR A 307 35.28 17.28 19.48
C THR A 307 35.48 15.93 18.75
N MET A 308 36.16 15.90 17.60
CA MET A 308 36.32 14.68 16.79
C MET A 308 37.05 13.53 17.50
N GLU A 309 37.91 13.81 18.48
CA GLU A 309 38.62 12.77 19.24
C GLU A 309 37.65 11.97 20.10
N GLU A 310 36.69 12.63 20.74
CA GLU A 310 35.62 11.99 21.51
C GLU A 310 34.83 10.98 20.67
N TRP A 311 34.64 11.27 19.38
CA TRP A 311 33.86 10.42 18.49
C TRP A 311 34.55 9.10 18.15
N TYR A 312 35.89 9.07 18.07
CA TYR A 312 36.64 7.82 17.83
C TYR A 312 36.72 6.93 19.07
N HIS A 313 36.47 7.50 20.25
CA HIS A 313 36.44 6.77 21.53
C HIS A 313 35.07 6.14 21.82
N LEU A 314 34.06 6.42 20.99
CA LEU A 314 32.77 5.76 21.09
C LEU A 314 32.85 4.28 20.70
N HIS A 315 32.00 3.50 21.35
CA HIS A 315 31.79 2.11 20.97
C HIS A 315 30.80 2.06 19.81
N TYR A 316 31.28 1.66 18.63
CA TYR A 316 30.44 1.39 17.47
C TYR A 316 30.29 -0.11 17.27
N LYS A 317 29.13 -0.49 16.75
CA LYS A 317 28.86 -1.82 16.22
C LYS A 317 28.64 -1.74 14.72
N LEU A 318 29.19 -2.72 14.01
CA LEU A 318 28.99 -2.91 12.59
C LEU A 318 27.84 -3.88 12.33
N TYR A 319 27.01 -3.51 11.36
CA TYR A 319 25.83 -4.23 10.89
C TYR A 319 25.93 -4.55 9.41
N PHE A 320 25.58 -5.78 9.04
CA PHE A 320 25.50 -6.23 7.66
C PHE A 320 24.05 -6.22 7.16
N LEU A 321 23.84 -5.84 5.90
CA LEU A 321 22.57 -6.06 5.22
C LEU A 321 22.59 -7.41 4.51
N CYS A 322 21.49 -8.14 4.59
CA CYS A 322 21.27 -9.39 3.89
C CYS A 322 21.01 -9.12 2.39
N GLU A 323 21.62 -9.96 1.56
CA GLU A 323 21.51 -9.94 0.10
C GLU A 323 20.65 -11.11 -0.38
N CYS A 324 19.56 -11.42 0.33
CA CYS A 324 18.64 -12.49 -0.07
C CYS A 324 17.83 -12.14 -1.34
N SER A 325 17.90 -10.90 -1.80
CA SER A 325 17.19 -10.41 -2.98
C SER A 325 18.01 -9.38 -3.74
N ASN A 326 17.79 -9.34 -5.06
CA ASN A 326 18.32 -8.30 -5.94
C ASN A 326 17.44 -7.03 -5.95
N GLU A 327 16.31 -7.05 -5.24
CA GLU A 327 15.41 -5.92 -5.13
C GLU A 327 15.74 -5.04 -3.90
N PRO A 328 16.03 -3.73 -4.08
CA PRO A 328 16.43 -2.83 -2.98
C PRO A 328 15.49 -2.81 -1.77
N HIS A 329 14.18 -2.90 -1.99
CA HIS A 329 13.16 -2.82 -0.95
C HIS A 329 13.04 -4.10 -0.10
N GLN A 330 13.75 -5.17 -0.48
CA GLN A 330 13.78 -6.45 0.23
C GLN A 330 15.06 -6.65 1.05
N MET A 331 15.95 -5.65 1.08
CA MET A 331 17.16 -5.68 1.91
C MET A 331 16.80 -5.51 3.39
N HIS A 332 17.26 -6.42 4.24
CA HIS A 332 17.06 -6.36 5.70
C HIS A 332 18.41 -6.50 6.44
N VAL A 333 18.47 -6.22 7.73
CA VAL A 333 19.70 -6.49 8.52
C VAL A 333 19.85 -8.00 8.69
N ALA A 334 21.07 -8.50 8.53
CA ALA A 334 21.37 -9.90 8.79
C ALA A 334 21.16 -10.24 10.28
N PRO A 335 20.74 -11.47 10.63
CA PRO A 335 20.34 -11.83 11.98
C PRO A 335 21.56 -11.94 12.92
N HIS A 336 22.04 -10.81 13.43
CA HIS A 336 23.14 -10.72 14.38
C HIS A 336 22.99 -9.49 15.29
N THR A 337 23.66 -9.49 16.44
CA THR A 337 23.60 -8.37 17.39
C THR A 337 24.55 -7.22 17.03
N GLY A 338 25.59 -7.45 16.22
CA GLY A 338 26.47 -6.39 15.75
C GLY A 338 27.90 -6.62 16.22
N TYR A 339 28.86 -6.27 15.37
CA TYR A 339 30.27 -6.57 15.62
C TYR A 339 30.99 -5.35 16.18
N SER A 340 31.65 -5.48 17.34
CA SER A 340 32.48 -4.41 17.89
C SER A 340 33.70 -4.16 17.02
N ILE A 341 34.13 -2.90 16.93
CA ILE A 341 35.26 -2.46 16.09
C ILE A 341 36.48 -2.18 16.97
N LYS A 342 37.59 -2.90 16.77
CA LYS A 342 38.82 -2.80 17.57
C LYS A 342 39.59 -1.50 17.33
N LYS A 343 39.69 -1.10 16.07
CA LYS A 343 40.47 0.06 15.62
C LYS A 343 39.57 1.09 14.93
N THR A 344 38.61 1.62 15.69
CA THR A 344 37.57 2.54 15.20
C THR A 344 38.10 3.67 14.33
N ARG A 345 39.19 4.32 14.75
CA ARG A 345 39.80 5.42 13.98
C ARG A 345 40.31 4.97 12.62
N GLU A 346 41.11 3.91 12.57
CA GLU A 346 41.63 3.37 11.31
C GLU A 346 40.49 2.88 10.40
N PHE A 347 39.49 2.21 10.99
CA PHE A 347 38.33 1.71 10.28
C PHE A 347 37.51 2.84 9.63
N ILE A 348 37.15 3.88 10.38
CA ILE A 348 36.36 5.00 9.88
C ILE A 348 37.15 5.80 8.82
N VAL A 349 38.45 5.97 9.00
CA VAL A 349 39.29 6.64 7.99
C VAL A 349 39.37 5.81 6.71
N LYS A 350 39.48 4.48 6.80
CA LYS A 350 39.60 3.59 5.64
C LYS A 350 38.26 3.42 4.89
N TYR A 351 37.18 3.14 5.62
CA TYR A 351 35.88 2.80 5.05
C TYR A 351 34.88 3.96 5.06
N GLY A 352 35.24 5.15 5.54
CA GLY A 352 34.36 6.31 5.68
C GLY A 352 33.53 6.65 4.42
N PRO A 353 34.16 6.80 3.24
CA PRO A 353 33.42 7.09 1.99
C PRO A 353 32.40 6.00 1.64
N TYR A 354 32.73 4.74 1.93
CA TYR A 354 31.84 3.61 1.72
C TYR A 354 30.68 3.61 2.72
N LEU A 355 31.00 3.77 4.01
CA LEU A 355 30.02 3.87 5.10
C LEU A 355 29.03 4.99 4.87
N ARG A 356 29.45 6.11 4.28
CA ARG A 356 28.56 7.23 3.92
C ARG A 356 27.52 6.81 2.89
N THR A 357 27.93 6.00 1.92
CA THR A 357 27.04 5.52 0.87
C THR A 357 26.05 4.52 1.44
N THR A 358 26.53 3.53 2.21
CA THR A 358 25.67 2.49 2.80
C THR A 358 24.77 3.00 3.92
N LEU A 359 25.22 3.99 4.70
CA LEU A 359 24.39 4.63 5.73
C LEU A 359 23.20 5.37 5.11
N LYS A 360 23.38 6.05 3.98
CA LYS A 360 22.28 6.66 3.24
C LYS A 360 21.26 5.62 2.80
N VAL A 361 21.73 4.47 2.29
CA VAL A 361 20.85 3.35 1.95
C VAL A 361 20.08 2.87 3.19
N ALA A 362 20.75 2.67 4.32
CA ALA A 362 20.12 2.26 5.57
C ALA A 362 19.08 3.28 6.06
N GLN A 363 19.37 4.58 5.99
CA GLN A 363 18.42 5.66 6.33
C GLN A 363 17.17 5.63 5.45
N ILE A 364 17.32 5.34 4.16
CA ILE A 364 16.22 5.24 3.22
C ILE A 364 15.37 4.01 3.50
N LEU A 365 16.00 2.83 3.64
CA LEU A 365 15.31 1.59 3.97
C LEU A 365 14.55 1.71 5.30
N PHE A 366 15.13 2.41 6.27
CA PHE A 366 14.46 2.72 7.53
C PHE A 366 13.23 3.62 7.34
N LYS A 367 13.35 4.71 6.57
CA LYS A 367 12.21 5.60 6.26
C LYS A 367 11.09 4.89 5.50
N LEU A 368 11.42 3.83 4.75
CA LEU A 368 10.46 2.99 4.03
C LEU A 368 9.88 1.85 4.89
N GLY A 369 10.34 1.70 6.14
CA GLY A 369 9.91 0.60 7.03
C GLY A 369 10.51 -0.77 6.70
N SER A 370 11.48 -0.84 5.79
CA SER A 370 12.10 -2.09 5.31
C SER A 370 13.29 -2.56 6.15
N LEU A 371 13.79 -1.75 7.10
CA LEU A 371 14.97 -2.08 7.91
C LEU A 371 14.61 -2.32 9.39
N VAL A 372 14.89 -3.53 9.88
CA VAL A 372 14.69 -3.93 11.28
C VAL A 372 16.04 -4.28 11.92
N ILE A 373 16.38 -3.72 13.08
CA ILE A 373 17.69 -3.88 13.76
C ILE A 373 17.52 -4.65 15.08
N PRO A 374 18.08 -5.86 15.23
CA PRO A 374 17.83 -6.73 16.39
C PRO A 374 18.16 -6.16 17.78
N GLN A 375 19.18 -5.29 17.91
CA GLN A 375 19.50 -4.67 19.21
C GLN A 375 18.47 -3.64 19.68
N LEU A 376 17.57 -3.23 18.80
CA LEU A 376 16.48 -2.31 19.08
C LEU A 376 15.13 -3.06 19.28
N ASP A 377 15.14 -4.40 19.10
CA ASP A 377 13.96 -5.26 19.05
C ASP A 377 13.91 -6.33 20.14
N THR A 378 12.94 -6.18 21.04
CA THR A 378 12.26 -7.29 21.73
C THR A 378 11.06 -7.74 20.89
N ILE A 379 11.21 -7.81 19.56
CA ILE A 379 10.12 -7.99 18.60
C ILE A 379 10.45 -9.11 17.60
N SER A 380 10.98 -10.25 18.08
CA SER A 380 11.22 -11.42 17.21
C SER A 380 10.19 -12.54 17.33
N GLU A 381 9.23 -12.48 18.26
CA GLU A 381 8.20 -13.52 18.39
C GLU A 381 6.84 -13.10 17.79
N ALA A 382 6.75 -11.90 17.22
CA ALA A 382 5.51 -11.35 16.66
C ALA A 382 5.60 -11.04 15.15
N VAL A 383 6.51 -11.71 14.42
CA VAL A 383 6.69 -11.47 12.98
C VAL A 383 6.07 -12.61 12.17
N GLY A 384 4.75 -12.60 12.18
CA GLY A 384 3.91 -13.21 11.17
C GLY A 384 2.71 -12.28 11.01
N ASN A 385 2.69 -11.51 9.93
CA ASN A 385 1.64 -10.58 9.49
C ASN A 385 1.85 -9.08 9.84
N GLY A 386 1.85 -8.26 8.79
CA GLY A 386 1.47 -6.84 8.86
C GLY A 386 2.62 -5.83 9.06
N VAL A 387 3.10 -5.28 7.95
CA VAL A 387 4.05 -4.14 7.92
C VAL A 387 3.44 -2.84 8.48
N ASP A 388 2.11 -2.79 8.70
CA ASP A 388 1.43 -1.57 9.14
C ASP A 388 1.42 -1.35 10.67
N SER A 389 1.86 -2.32 11.47
CA SER A 389 1.87 -2.21 12.94
C SER A 389 3.16 -1.62 13.51
N ILE A 390 4.25 -1.60 12.73
CA ILE A 390 5.61 -1.26 13.20
C ILE A 390 5.81 0.26 13.38
N LEU A 391 4.97 1.09 12.77
CA LEU A 391 5.10 2.57 12.80
C LEU A 391 4.49 3.23 14.06
N SER A 392 4.04 2.46 15.05
CA SER A 392 3.23 2.97 16.16
C SER A 392 3.94 3.15 17.51
N ILE A 393 5.29 3.17 17.54
CA ILE A 393 6.05 3.53 18.76
C ILE A 393 6.85 4.83 18.54
N PRO A 394 6.27 6.02 18.80
CA PRO A 394 6.87 7.32 18.48
C PRO A 394 8.26 7.58 19.09
N ASN A 395 8.54 6.98 20.26
CA ASN A 395 9.81 7.21 20.97
C ASN A 395 11.00 6.46 20.36
N LYS A 396 10.81 5.28 19.77
CA LYS A 396 11.91 4.47 19.19
C LYS A 396 12.32 4.94 17.79
N GLN A 397 11.37 5.41 16.98
CA GLN A 397 11.66 5.98 15.65
C GLN A 397 12.55 7.22 15.77
N LYS A 398 12.22 8.10 16.73
CA LYS A 398 13.00 9.31 17.02
C LYS A 398 14.43 8.97 17.46
N GLU A 399 14.59 7.98 18.34
CA GLU A 399 15.90 7.50 18.78
C GLU A 399 16.76 7.03 17.61
N MET A 400 16.18 6.24 16.69
CA MET A 400 16.87 5.74 15.49
C MET A 400 17.27 6.86 14.51
N GLU A 401 16.36 7.81 14.25
CA GLU A 401 16.66 8.99 13.45
C GLU A 401 17.79 9.83 14.05
N GLU A 402 17.85 9.95 15.38
CA GLU A 402 18.92 10.62 16.10
C GLU A 402 20.28 9.89 15.94
N GLN A 403 20.32 8.55 16.02
CA GLN A 403 21.57 7.80 15.78
C GLN A 403 22.06 7.96 14.34
N LEU A 404 21.15 7.87 13.36
CA LEU A 404 21.51 7.96 11.94
C LEU A 404 22.03 9.35 11.59
N ASN A 405 21.41 10.41 12.12
CA ASN A 405 21.87 11.79 11.96
C ASN A 405 23.20 12.06 12.67
N PHE A 406 23.42 11.43 13.83
CA PHE A 406 24.68 11.51 14.54
C PHE A 406 25.83 11.01 13.65
N ILE A 407 25.67 9.86 13.00
CA ILE A 407 26.75 9.26 12.19
C ILE A 407 27.01 10.05 10.89
N GLU A 408 25.98 10.60 10.23
CA GLU A 408 26.22 11.48 9.08
C GLU A 408 27.10 12.68 9.47
N LYS A 409 26.86 13.30 10.64
CA LYS A 409 27.72 14.39 11.14
C LYS A 409 29.17 13.95 11.39
N LEU A 410 29.38 12.72 11.84
CA LEU A 410 30.73 12.15 11.97
C LEU A 410 31.41 12.10 10.60
N LEU A 411 30.76 11.46 9.64
CA LEU A 411 31.30 11.21 8.31
C LEU A 411 31.56 12.53 7.56
N ASP A 412 30.67 13.51 7.68
CA ASP A 412 30.86 14.85 7.11
C ASP A 412 32.10 15.55 7.67
N ARG A 413 32.33 15.46 8.99
CA ARG A 413 33.52 16.05 9.61
C ARG A 413 34.80 15.32 9.21
N VAL A 414 34.74 14.00 9.03
CA VAL A 414 35.87 13.20 8.51
C VAL A 414 36.21 13.65 7.09
N ASP A 415 35.20 13.77 6.23
CA ASP A 415 35.35 14.21 4.84
C ASP A 415 35.87 15.66 4.74
N HIS A 416 35.36 16.57 5.57
CA HIS A 416 35.84 17.96 5.62
C HIS A 416 37.30 18.08 6.05
N ARG A 417 37.74 17.31 7.06
CA ARG A 417 39.17 17.24 7.42
C ARG A 417 40.01 16.65 6.29
N TRP A 418 39.50 15.65 5.58
CA TRP A 418 40.16 15.06 4.42
C TRP A 418 40.29 16.04 3.25
N ALA A 419 39.28 16.88 3.03
CA ALA A 419 39.31 17.95 2.05
C ALA A 419 40.31 19.05 2.44
N HIS A 420 40.39 19.41 3.73
CA HIS A 420 41.33 20.43 4.22
C HIS A 420 42.77 19.93 4.39
N SER A 421 43.02 18.66 4.73
CA SER A 421 44.39 18.12 4.82
C SER A 421 45.07 18.02 3.45
N LYS A 422 44.29 17.96 2.37
CA LYS A 422 44.77 18.00 0.98
C LYS A 422 45.35 19.36 0.55
N SER A 423 45.18 20.42 1.34
CA SER A 423 45.73 21.74 0.99
C SER A 423 47.14 22.01 1.54
N ALA A 424 47.77 21.08 2.28
CA ALA A 424 48.99 21.39 3.05
C ALA A 424 50.24 20.55 2.76
N VAL A 425 50.23 19.48 1.96
CA VAL A 425 51.47 18.71 1.71
C VAL A 425 51.55 18.21 0.27
N LEU A 426 52.62 18.64 -0.41
CA LEU A 426 53.05 18.21 -1.74
C LEU A 426 53.58 16.76 -1.69
N GLY A 427 53.28 15.98 -2.74
CA GLY A 427 54.10 14.81 -3.12
C GLY A 427 53.32 13.51 -3.30
N GLN A 428 53.15 13.13 -4.57
CA GLN A 428 53.00 11.77 -5.11
C GLN A 428 52.61 10.66 -4.11
N ASP A 429 51.36 10.16 -4.17
CA ASP A 429 51.10 8.82 -4.73
C ASP A 429 49.60 8.53 -4.83
N LYS A 430 49.27 7.59 -5.71
CA LYS A 430 47.93 7.11 -6.06
C LYS A 430 47.03 6.81 -4.84
N LEU A 431 46.03 7.64 -4.58
CA LEU A 431 44.78 7.22 -3.94
C LEU A 431 43.65 8.11 -4.45
N ARG A 432 43.27 7.83 -5.71
CA ARG A 432 41.96 8.17 -6.24
C ARG A 432 40.88 7.66 -5.28
N GLY A 433 39.74 8.35 -5.25
CA GLY A 433 38.47 7.76 -4.82
C GLY A 433 38.13 6.58 -5.75
N MET A 434 38.79 5.45 -5.53
CA MET A 434 38.41 4.20 -6.15
C MET A 434 37.18 3.66 -5.41
N PRO A 435 36.21 3.08 -6.13
CA PRO A 435 35.25 2.17 -5.50
C PRO A 435 36.04 1.10 -4.75
N LEU A 436 35.57 0.69 -3.57
CA LEU A 436 36.20 -0.39 -2.79
C LEU A 436 36.55 -1.56 -3.71
N GLN A 437 37.79 -2.03 -3.66
CA GLN A 437 38.18 -3.22 -4.40
C GLN A 437 37.89 -4.47 -3.56
N GLY A 438 37.69 -5.62 -4.23
CA GLY A 438 37.45 -6.91 -3.56
C GLY A 438 38.36 -7.26 -2.38
N PRO A 439 39.69 -6.99 -2.47
CA PRO A 439 40.60 -7.20 -1.35
C PRO A 439 40.30 -6.36 -0.10
N ASP A 440 39.81 -5.13 -0.25
CA ASP A 440 39.52 -4.23 0.87
C ASP A 440 38.36 -4.75 1.73
N LEU A 441 37.42 -5.51 1.16
CA LEU A 441 36.31 -6.14 1.88
C LEU A 441 36.77 -7.30 2.77
N ARG A 442 37.86 -7.99 2.39
CA ARG A 442 38.45 -9.05 3.23
C ARG A 442 39.06 -8.50 4.50
N GLU A 443 39.64 -7.29 4.41
CA GLU A 443 40.27 -6.68 5.57
C GLU A 443 39.28 -6.18 6.62
N VAL A 444 37.99 -6.05 6.29
CA VAL A 444 36.94 -5.64 7.25
C VAL A 444 36.94 -6.55 8.48
N GLU A 445 37.08 -7.86 8.29
CA GLU A 445 37.09 -8.84 9.38
C GLU A 445 38.23 -8.60 10.39
N THR A 446 39.36 -8.03 9.94
CA THR A 446 40.52 -7.75 10.79
C THR A 446 40.25 -6.65 11.81
N TYR A 447 39.25 -5.81 11.54
CA TYR A 447 38.83 -4.72 12.42
C TYR A 447 37.77 -5.15 13.44
N LEU A 448 37.20 -6.35 13.33
CA LEU A 448 36.08 -6.81 14.15
C LEU A 448 36.52 -7.67 15.33
N ASP A 449 35.84 -7.51 16.47
CA ASP A 449 35.85 -8.47 17.57
C ASP A 449 34.93 -9.64 17.19
N ILE A 450 35.54 -10.77 16.82
CA ILE A 450 34.82 -12.01 16.50
C ILE A 450 34.80 -12.87 17.77
N ALA A 451 33.61 -13.15 18.30
CA ALA A 451 33.41 -13.94 19.51
C ALA A 451 33.42 -15.46 19.27
N ASP A 452 33.56 -15.90 18.02
CA ASP A 452 33.38 -17.31 17.63
C ASP A 452 34.71 -18.03 17.36
N ASN A 453 34.86 -19.26 17.88
CA ASN A 453 36.11 -20.04 17.87
C ASN A 453 36.64 -20.36 16.46
N LYS A 454 35.83 -20.17 15.42
CA LYS A 454 36.18 -20.42 14.01
C LYS A 454 36.59 -19.17 13.22
N ARG A 455 36.60 -17.97 13.83
CA ARG A 455 36.78 -16.67 13.12
C ARG A 455 35.83 -16.48 11.92
N SER A 456 34.72 -17.22 11.88
CA SER A 456 33.70 -17.03 10.86
C SER A 456 32.82 -15.86 11.26
N LEU A 457 32.60 -14.90 10.36
CA LEU A 457 31.44 -14.01 10.43
C LEU A 457 30.20 -14.94 10.30
N GLY A 458 29.67 -15.40 11.45
CA GLY A 458 28.73 -16.52 11.54
C GLY A 458 27.63 -16.48 10.48
N ASN A 459 27.46 -17.58 9.73
CA ASN A 459 26.47 -17.79 8.65
C ASN A 459 26.36 -16.68 7.58
N LEU A 460 27.25 -15.69 7.57
CA LEU A 460 27.28 -14.58 6.62
C LEU A 460 28.06 -14.92 5.35
N TYR A 461 28.68 -16.11 5.31
CA TYR A 461 29.34 -16.61 4.11
C TYR A 461 28.30 -17.03 3.08
N ARG A 462 28.43 -16.49 1.87
CA ARG A 462 27.69 -16.96 0.70
C ARG A 462 27.98 -18.45 0.48
N THR A 463 26.97 -19.30 0.63
CA THR A 463 27.04 -20.67 0.09
C THR A 463 26.56 -20.56 -1.35
N VAL A 464 27.47 -20.56 -2.33
CA VAL A 464 27.06 -20.53 -3.74
C VAL A 464 26.56 -21.93 -4.09
N THR A 465 25.25 -22.11 -4.20
CA THR A 465 24.64 -23.34 -4.74
C THR A 465 24.62 -23.32 -6.28
N VAL A 466 24.52 -24.51 -6.89
CA VAL A 466 24.57 -24.71 -8.35
C VAL A 466 23.38 -24.05 -9.07
N ASP A 467 22.32 -23.74 -8.33
CA ASP A 467 21.06 -23.16 -8.82
C ASP A 467 20.99 -21.61 -8.72
N GLY A 468 22.10 -20.94 -8.39
CA GLY A 468 22.07 -19.54 -7.95
C GLY A 468 21.86 -19.43 -6.45
N HIS A 469 21.82 -18.20 -5.94
CA HIS A 469 21.89 -17.86 -4.50
C HIS A 469 21.03 -18.70 -3.57
#